data_AF-A0AAV0IEZ4-F1
#
_entry.id   AF-A0AAV0IEZ4-F1
#
_cell.length_a   1.000
_cell.length_b   1.000
_cell.length_c   1.000
_cell.angle_alpha   90.00
_cell.angle_beta   90.00
_cell.angle_gamma   90.00
#
_symmetry.space_group_name_H-M   'P 1'
#
loop_
_entity.id
_entity.type
_entity.pdbx_description
1 polymer ?
#
loop_
_entity_poly.entity_id
_entity_poly.type
_entity_poly.pdbx_seq_one_letter_code
_entity_poly.pdbx_strand_id
1 'polypeptide(L)'
;MTTTIRHALVLAAVVFATVLVQNSTAAAYRTIRVNNKLSSKMAVIVHCQSGDDDLKARVVAAADSSYGWGFGWTRATVFWCRLAFRGKRLGFTAYNGEEEYITKTYVADYDVCDDGVFGTHVYSQKRLCFAEWH
;
A
#
# COMPACT_ATOMS: atom_id res chain seq x y z
N MET A 1 -36.31 -34.89 32.04
CA MET A 1 -35.91 -33.46 32.08
C MET A 1 -34.39 -33.23 31.96
N THR A 2 -33.57 -34.28 32.06
CA THR A 2 -32.09 -34.20 32.01
C THR A 2 -31.51 -34.26 30.60
N THR A 3 -32.21 -34.89 29.66
CA THR A 3 -31.77 -35.07 28.27
C THR A 3 -31.80 -33.76 27.48
N THR A 4 -32.84 -32.94 27.59
CA THR A 4 -32.96 -31.65 26.89
C THR A 4 -31.88 -30.65 27.29
N ILE A 5 -31.49 -30.62 28.56
CA ILE A 5 -30.43 -29.75 29.09
C ILE A 5 -29.06 -30.15 28.54
N ARG A 6 -28.79 -31.46 28.41
CA ARG A 6 -27.54 -31.96 27.80
C ARG A 6 -27.41 -31.56 26.33
N HIS A 7 -28.47 -31.65 25.54
CA HIS A 7 -28.44 -31.23 24.14
C HIS A 7 -28.23 -29.72 24.00
N ALA A 8 -28.88 -28.90 24.85
CA ALA A 8 -28.71 -27.46 24.84
C ALA A 8 -27.28 -27.03 25.20
N LEU A 9 -26.64 -27.70 26.17
CA LEU A 9 -25.25 -27.43 26.55
C LEU A 9 -24.26 -27.83 25.45
N VAL A 10 -24.49 -28.96 24.77
CA VAL A 10 -23.66 -29.38 23.63
C VAL A 10 -23.79 -28.38 22.48
N LEU A 11 -25.01 -27.93 22.15
CA LEU A 11 -25.25 -26.91 21.14
C LEU A 11 -24.56 -25.58 21.50
N ALA A 12 -24.68 -25.12 22.75
CA ALA A 12 -24.01 -23.92 23.21
C ALA A 12 -22.48 -24.02 23.13
N ALA A 13 -21.90 -25.18 23.49
CA ALA A 13 -20.47 -25.42 23.40
C ALA A 13 -19.97 -25.47 21.94
N VAL A 14 -20.75 -26.05 21.01
CA VAL A 14 -20.43 -26.06 19.57
C VAL A 14 -20.49 -24.64 18.98
N VAL A 15 -21.52 -23.86 19.32
CA VAL A 15 -21.63 -22.46 18.89
C VAL A 15 -20.43 -21.65 19.43
N PHE A 16 -20.09 -21.78 20.71
CA PHE A 16 -18.96 -21.08 21.31
C PHE A 16 -17.62 -21.48 20.65
N ALA A 17 -17.42 -22.77 20.35
CA ALA A 17 -16.23 -23.24 19.64
C ALA A 17 -16.14 -22.69 18.20
N THR A 18 -17.26 -22.58 17.47
CA THR A 18 -17.25 -21.99 16.12
C THR A 18 -16.99 -20.48 16.10
N VAL A 19 -17.46 -19.75 17.12
CA VAL A 19 -17.22 -18.30 17.25
C VAL A 19 -15.74 -17.99 17.57
N LEU A 20 -15.04 -18.88 18.28
CA LEU A 20 -13.63 -18.71 18.63
C LEU A 20 -12.64 -19.04 17.48
N VAL A 21 -13.11 -19.62 16.37
CA VAL A 21 -12.26 -20.04 15.22
C VAL A 21 -12.24 -18.99 14.10
N GLN A 22 -12.61 -17.74 14.37
CA GLN A 22 -12.40 -16.64 13.40
C GLN A 22 -10.97 -16.08 13.49
N ASN A 23 -9.97 -16.91 13.20
CA ASN A 23 -8.61 -16.45 12.89
C ASN A 23 -8.52 -16.20 11.38
N SER A 24 -8.89 -15.00 10.98
CA SER A 24 -8.73 -14.52 9.60
C SER A 24 -7.24 -14.47 9.25
N THR A 25 -6.74 -15.49 8.54
CA THR A 25 -5.45 -15.40 7.84
C THR A 25 -5.65 -14.54 6.60
N ALA A 26 -5.91 -13.25 6.78
CA ALA A 26 -5.89 -12.30 5.68
C ALA A 26 -4.49 -12.37 5.07
N ALA A 27 -4.40 -12.79 3.81
CA ALA A 27 -3.15 -12.81 3.07
C ALA A 27 -2.54 -11.39 3.13
N ALA A 28 -1.28 -11.30 3.53
CA ALA A 28 -0.58 -10.02 3.54
C ALA A 28 -0.50 -9.48 2.11
N TYR A 29 -1.24 -8.40 1.84
CA TYR A 29 -1.23 -7.70 0.55
C TYR A 29 -0.49 -6.38 0.70
N ARG A 30 0.26 -6.00 -0.34
CA ARG A 30 1.01 -4.74 -0.38
C ARG A 30 0.48 -3.89 -1.51
N THR A 31 0.16 -2.65 -1.21
CA THR A 31 -0.37 -1.69 -2.18
C THR A 31 0.39 -0.40 -2.09
N ILE A 32 0.87 0.10 -3.23
CA ILE A 32 1.44 1.44 -3.35
C ILE A 32 0.47 2.28 -4.18
N ARG A 33 0.27 3.53 -3.78
CA ARG A 33 -0.52 4.51 -4.50
C ARG A 33 0.24 5.82 -4.64
N VAL A 34 0.22 6.36 -5.85
CA VAL A 34 0.75 7.69 -6.20
C VAL A 34 -0.43 8.58 -6.53
N ASN A 35 -0.59 9.66 -5.76
CA ASN A 35 -1.69 10.61 -5.85
C ASN A 35 -1.17 11.90 -6.48
N ASN A 36 -1.81 12.37 -7.56
CA ASN A 36 -1.45 13.66 -8.13
C ASN A 36 -2.11 14.80 -7.34
N LYS A 37 -1.28 15.57 -6.63
CA LYS A 37 -1.67 16.70 -5.78
C LYS A 37 -1.02 18.02 -6.22
N LEU A 38 -0.52 18.09 -7.47
CA LEU A 38 0.03 19.32 -8.05
C LEU A 38 -1.04 20.42 -8.10
N SER A 39 -0.76 21.61 -7.56
CA SER A 39 -1.71 22.73 -7.56
C SER A 39 -2.08 23.19 -8.98
N SER A 40 -1.13 23.01 -9.91
CA SER A 40 -1.31 23.31 -11.33
C SER A 40 -2.34 22.43 -12.04
N LYS A 41 -2.84 21.37 -11.39
CA LYS A 41 -3.75 20.36 -11.97
C LYS A 41 -3.20 19.70 -13.23
N MET A 42 -1.89 19.76 -13.45
CA MET A 42 -1.25 19.12 -14.59
C MET A 42 -1.10 17.63 -14.37
N ALA A 43 -1.04 16.87 -15.46
CA ALA A 43 -0.73 15.45 -15.38
C ALA A 43 0.73 15.23 -14.97
N VAL A 44 0.95 14.18 -14.18
CA VAL A 44 2.29 13.67 -13.86
C VAL A 44 2.46 12.31 -14.53
N ILE A 45 3.63 12.10 -15.13
CA ILE A 45 4.04 10.79 -15.64
C ILE A 45 4.71 10.06 -14.49
N VAL A 46 4.17 8.89 -14.14
CA VAL A 46 4.69 7.99 -13.10
C VAL A 46 5.24 6.76 -13.79
N HIS A 47 6.50 6.43 -13.54
CA HIS A 47 7.12 5.19 -14.01
C HIS A 47 7.78 4.49 -12.82
N CYS A 48 7.27 3.33 -12.44
CA CYS A 48 7.79 2.55 -11.33
C CYS A 48 8.20 1.16 -11.81
N GLN A 49 9.26 0.61 -11.22
CA GLN A 49 9.78 -0.71 -11.58
C GLN A 49 10.47 -1.38 -10.38
N SER A 50 10.51 -2.71 -10.38
CA SER A 50 11.26 -3.53 -9.42
C SER A 50 12.05 -4.60 -10.16
N GLY A 51 13.38 -4.46 -10.24
CA GLY A 51 14.21 -5.37 -11.03
C GLY A 51 13.72 -5.42 -12.49
N ASP A 52 13.29 -6.60 -12.94
CA ASP A 52 12.74 -6.84 -14.28
C ASP A 52 11.22 -6.57 -14.38
N ASP A 53 10.53 -6.33 -13.25
CA ASP A 53 9.11 -6.01 -13.22
C ASP A 53 8.89 -4.51 -13.49
N ASP A 54 8.72 -4.17 -14.77
CA ASP A 54 8.39 -2.82 -15.22
C ASP A 54 6.86 -2.62 -15.27
N LEU A 55 6.34 -1.77 -14.38
CA LEU A 55 4.92 -1.42 -14.33
C LEU A 55 4.47 -0.51 -15.48
N LYS A 56 5.45 -0.08 -16.30
CA LYS A 56 5.35 0.87 -17.41
C LYS A 56 5.02 2.27 -16.95
N ALA A 57 5.32 3.24 -17.80
CA ALA A 57 4.90 4.61 -17.57
C ALA A 57 3.36 4.73 -17.60
N ARG A 58 2.82 5.50 -16.67
CA ARG A 58 1.42 5.84 -16.53
C ARG A 58 1.25 7.34 -16.42
N VAL A 59 0.27 7.89 -17.13
CA VAL A 59 -0.11 9.29 -16.99
C VAL A 59 -1.18 9.36 -15.91
N VAL A 60 -0.86 10.00 -14.78
CA VAL A 60 -1.83 10.32 -13.74
C VAL A 60 -2.36 11.71 -14.05
N ALA A 61 -3.63 11.78 -14.46
CA ALA A 61 -4.28 12.99 -14.93
C ALA A 61 -4.42 14.05 -13.83
N ALA A 62 -5.12 15.14 -14.17
CA ALA A 62 -5.35 16.30 -13.30
C ALA A 62 -5.90 15.93 -11.90
N ALA A 63 -5.74 16.90 -10.98
CA ALA A 63 -5.87 16.78 -9.53
C ALA A 63 -6.90 15.77 -9.02
N ASP A 64 -6.48 15.01 -8.00
CA ASP A 64 -7.25 13.95 -7.32
C ASP A 64 -7.35 12.61 -8.08
N SER A 65 -6.62 12.48 -9.18
CA SER A 65 -6.34 11.18 -9.80
C SER A 65 -5.23 10.44 -9.05
N SER A 66 -5.34 9.11 -8.98
CA SER A 66 -4.31 8.25 -8.40
C SER A 66 -3.96 7.08 -9.32
N TYR A 67 -2.73 6.61 -9.21
CA TYR A 67 -2.28 5.36 -9.79
C TYR A 67 -1.72 4.48 -8.69
N GLY A 68 -2.21 3.25 -8.60
CA GLY A 68 -1.72 2.29 -7.62
C GLY A 68 -1.66 0.89 -8.18
N TRP A 69 -0.84 0.07 -7.54
CA TRP A 69 -0.67 -1.33 -7.86
C TRP A 69 -0.50 -2.14 -6.58
N GLY A 70 -0.96 -3.39 -6.64
CA GLY A 70 -0.72 -4.38 -5.61
C GLY A 70 0.42 -5.31 -6.01
N PHE A 71 1.15 -5.85 -5.03
CA PHE A 71 2.17 -6.87 -5.27
C PHE A 71 2.26 -7.88 -4.12
N GLY A 72 2.78 -9.06 -4.43
CA GLY A 72 2.94 -10.17 -3.48
C GLY A 72 4.15 -10.04 -2.56
N TRP A 73 4.38 -11.03 -1.70
CA TRP A 73 5.55 -11.06 -0.83
C TRP A 73 6.78 -11.62 -1.54
N THR A 74 7.77 -10.77 -1.79
CA THR A 74 9.15 -11.22 -1.95
C THR A 74 10.06 -10.33 -1.09
N ARG A 75 11.00 -10.95 -0.36
CA ARG A 75 11.90 -10.24 0.57
C ARG A 75 12.85 -9.26 -0.13
N ALA A 76 13.10 -9.44 -1.43
CA ALA A 76 14.03 -8.65 -2.21
C ALA A 76 13.34 -7.70 -3.21
N THR A 77 12.03 -7.48 -3.08
CA THR A 77 11.31 -6.54 -3.95
C THR A 77 11.68 -5.11 -3.55
N VAL A 78 12.14 -4.31 -4.53
CA VAL A 78 12.38 -2.89 -4.34
C VAL A 78 11.74 -2.13 -5.49
N PHE A 79 10.76 -1.28 -5.19
CA PHE A 79 10.13 -0.44 -6.20
C PHE A 79 10.79 0.94 -6.22
N TRP A 80 11.40 1.26 -7.35
CA TRP A 80 11.94 2.59 -7.66
C TRP A 80 10.98 3.31 -8.58
N CYS A 81 10.59 4.53 -8.23
CA CYS A 81 9.68 5.34 -9.01
C CYS A 81 10.38 6.57 -9.55
N ARG A 82 10.08 6.92 -10.80
CA ARG A 82 10.49 8.14 -11.49
C ARG A 82 9.27 8.91 -11.89
N LEU A 83 9.24 10.19 -11.53
CA LEU A 83 8.17 11.12 -11.85
C LEU A 83 8.66 12.16 -12.85
N ALA A 84 7.77 12.60 -13.73
CA ALA A 84 8.05 13.71 -14.62
C ALA A 84 6.80 14.58 -14.86
N PHE A 85 6.98 15.90 -14.79
CA PHE A 85 5.97 16.89 -15.19
C PHE A 85 6.66 18.19 -15.60
N ARG A 86 6.17 18.87 -16.65
CA ARG A 86 6.74 20.16 -17.14
C ARG A 86 8.26 20.18 -17.33
N GLY A 87 8.86 19.07 -17.72
CA GLY A 87 10.32 18.95 -17.87
C GLY A 87 11.10 18.74 -16.56
N LYS A 88 10.45 18.88 -15.39
CA LYS A 88 11.03 18.48 -14.09
C LYS A 88 10.99 16.97 -13.94
N ARG A 89 11.96 16.43 -13.21
CA ARG A 89 12.07 14.99 -12.93
C ARG A 89 12.45 14.76 -11.48
N LEU A 90 11.97 13.66 -10.92
CA LEU A 90 12.27 13.24 -9.56
C LEU A 90 12.28 11.72 -9.50
N GLY A 91 13.13 11.15 -8.63
CA GLY A 91 13.16 9.72 -8.35
C GLY A 91 13.08 9.46 -6.85
N PHE A 92 12.38 8.40 -6.44
CA PHE A 92 12.32 7.97 -5.04
C PHE A 92 12.09 6.46 -4.94
N THR A 93 12.40 5.89 -3.78
CA THR A 93 12.10 4.49 -3.44
C THR A 93 10.72 4.41 -2.82
N ALA A 94 9.79 3.73 -3.49
CA ALA A 94 8.42 3.57 -3.03
C ALA A 94 8.21 2.34 -2.14
N TYR A 95 9.13 1.38 -2.17
CA TYR A 95 9.15 0.21 -1.30
C TYR A 95 10.54 -0.44 -1.32
N ASN A 96 11.02 -0.89 -0.15
CA ASN A 96 12.20 -1.73 -0.03
C ASN A 96 11.92 -2.89 0.93
N GLY A 97 11.80 -4.10 0.38
CA GLY A 97 11.46 -5.31 1.14
C GLY A 97 12.51 -5.76 2.16
N GLU A 98 13.76 -5.31 2.04
CA GLU A 98 14.82 -5.62 3.01
C GLU A 98 14.69 -4.76 4.27
N GLU A 99 14.33 -3.49 4.11
CA GLU A 99 14.14 -2.53 5.20
C GLU A 99 12.78 -2.72 5.88
N GLU A 100 11.78 -3.08 5.08
CA GLU A 100 10.41 -3.26 5.53
C GLU A 100 10.12 -4.73 5.86
N TYR A 101 10.57 -5.18 7.04
CA TYR A 101 10.22 -6.48 7.61
C TYR A 101 8.74 -6.52 8.01
N ILE A 102 7.85 -6.67 7.03
CA ILE A 102 6.41 -6.56 7.23
C ILE A 102 5.75 -7.93 7.03
N THR A 103 5.31 -8.55 8.13
CA THR A 103 4.43 -9.74 8.17
C THR A 103 2.95 -9.40 8.01
N LYS A 104 2.62 -8.11 7.80
CA LYS A 104 1.28 -7.54 7.72
C LYS A 104 1.00 -6.90 6.35
N THR A 105 -0.24 -6.46 6.15
CA THR A 105 -0.62 -5.59 5.03
C THR A 105 0.22 -4.32 5.02
N TYR A 106 0.75 -3.95 3.85
CA TYR A 106 1.46 -2.70 3.61
C TYR A 106 0.63 -1.82 2.69
N VAL A 107 0.36 -0.59 3.10
CA VAL A 107 -0.26 0.41 2.24
C VAL A 107 0.59 1.69 2.33
N ALA A 108 1.12 2.12 1.20
CA ALA A 108 1.83 3.38 1.07
C ALA A 108 1.10 4.30 0.11
N ASP A 109 0.89 5.54 0.56
CA ASP A 109 0.30 6.62 -0.21
C ASP A 109 1.36 7.72 -0.38
N TYR A 110 1.65 8.06 -1.63
CA TYR A 110 2.60 9.10 -2.03
C TYR A 110 1.86 10.24 -2.73
N ASP A 111 1.85 11.41 -2.12
CA ASP A 111 1.33 12.65 -2.69
C ASP A 111 2.42 13.35 -3.50
N VAL A 112 2.14 13.58 -4.77
CA VAL A 112 2.98 14.37 -5.67
C VAL A 112 2.54 15.82 -5.59
N CYS A 113 3.33 16.66 -4.92
CA CYS A 113 3.08 18.08 -4.70
C CYS A 113 4.04 18.95 -5.53
N ASP A 114 3.84 20.27 -5.54
CA ASP A 114 4.64 21.18 -6.36
C ASP A 114 6.11 21.31 -5.88
N ASP A 115 6.35 20.97 -4.62
CA ASP A 115 7.63 21.03 -3.91
C ASP A 115 8.31 19.64 -3.79
N GLY A 116 7.58 18.55 -3.94
CA GLY A 116 8.18 17.21 -3.93
C GLY A 116 7.18 16.07 -3.81
N VAL A 117 7.67 14.92 -3.36
CA VAL A 117 6.86 13.74 -3.06
C VAL A 117 6.83 13.51 -1.56
N PHE A 118 5.62 13.42 -1.02
CA PHE A 118 5.38 13.22 0.39
C PHE A 118 4.59 11.95 0.63
N GLY A 119 4.89 11.25 1.72
CA GLY A 119 4.12 10.06 2.11
C GLY A 119 4.13 9.87 3.62
N THR A 120 3.23 9.04 4.11
CA THR A 120 3.24 8.63 5.51
C THR A 120 4.10 7.38 5.64
N HIS A 121 5.17 7.46 6.41
CA HIS A 121 5.97 6.27 6.69
C HIS A 121 5.21 5.37 7.68
N VAL A 122 5.03 4.10 7.29
CA VAL A 122 4.11 3.15 7.93
C VAL A 122 4.35 3.02 9.44
N TYR A 123 5.59 3.11 9.88
CA TYR A 123 5.96 2.98 11.30
C TYR A 123 5.90 4.28 12.09
N SER A 124 6.21 5.42 11.49
CA SER A 124 6.31 6.68 12.23
C SER A 124 5.01 7.47 12.25
N GLN A 125 4.06 7.14 11.36
CA GLN A 125 2.83 7.90 11.13
C GLN A 125 3.09 9.40 10.85
N LYS A 126 4.34 9.73 10.48
CA LYS A 126 4.75 11.09 10.11
C LYS A 126 4.70 11.20 8.60
N ARG A 127 4.20 12.35 8.13
CA ARG A 127 4.38 12.79 6.75
C ARG A 127 5.85 13.13 6.55
N LEU A 128 6.52 12.43 5.66
CA LEU A 128 7.92 12.65 5.31
C LEU A 128 8.03 13.12 3.86
N CYS A 129 9.04 13.94 3.59
CA CYS A 129 9.49 14.23 2.23
C CYS A 129 10.39 13.08 1.76
N PHE A 130 10.04 12.45 0.65
CA PHE A 130 10.81 11.35 0.06
C PHE A 130 11.75 11.83 -1.04
N ALA A 131 11.40 12.91 -1.73
CA ALA A 131 12.24 13.56 -2.72
C ALA A 131 11.71 14.94 -3.08
N GLU A 132 12.60 15.81 -3.58
CA GLU A 132 12.30 17.16 -4.06
C GLU A 132 12.60 17.27 -5.55
N TRP A 133 11.90 18.18 -6.24
CA TRP A 133 12.10 18.36 -7.68
C TRP A 133 13.46 19.00 -7.98
N HIS A 134 14.15 18.47 -9.00
CA HIS A 134 15.34 19.08 -9.60
C HIS A 134 15.02 19.73 -10.95
#